data_AF-A0A0Q8N424-F1
#
_entry.id   AF-A0A0Q8N424-F1
#
_cell.length_a   1.000
_cell.length_b   1.000
_cell.length_c   1.000
_cell.angle_alpha   90.00
_cell.angle_beta   90.00
_cell.angle_gamma   90.00
#
_symmetry.space_group_name_H-M   'P 1'
#
loop_
_entity.id
_entity.type
_entity.pdbx_description
1 polymer ?
#
loop_
_entity_poly.entity_id
_entity_poly.type
_entity_poly.pdbx_seq_one_letter_code
_entity_poly.pdbx_strand_id
1 'polypeptide(L)'
;MEQSDIGTVAAWLTEQGLKGASESELLTGFCQICREFGLRLDRGMALMDTLHPVHEGRAFRWDSEQAIEPEFEYGPTGRDADSLQSWQRSAFYYLWAGSENEVRRRIGFGDPTDFAMLERMQSEGHTDFIAMVHRFAKAGTIGEMDCFFSHFTTRHPEGFSDRDLIILRKLVPVLALAIKCIALGRIARTIAEVYLGEDAARQVLEGKISRGKSERISAALWFSDLLNYTKISDSVPPEDILPMLNAYSDVVISAVHEAGGNVLKLIGDGVLAIFKSEAASDACCAALRAEQLLREKLVLLNEERAREDRPTTDVYIGLHIGDVFYGNIGSQERLDFTVIGPAVNEVSRIASLCRSVDFNVLISSDFAASIPEEDRAALACIGRYALRGVQRAQDLYTIDSGRMLG
;
A
#
# COMPACT_ATOMS: atom_id res chain seq x y z
N MET A 1 15.26 14.54 35.51
CA MET A 1 14.65 13.20 35.60
C MET A 1 15.41 12.30 36.58
N GLU A 2 14.68 11.71 37.52
CA GLU A 2 15.19 10.75 38.50
C GLU A 2 15.25 9.31 37.97
N GLN A 3 15.95 8.43 38.67
CA GLN A 3 16.11 7.04 38.22
C GLN A 3 14.82 6.23 38.35
N SER A 4 13.95 6.60 39.29
CA SER A 4 12.57 6.08 39.41
C SER A 4 11.73 6.38 38.18
N ASP A 5 11.90 7.58 37.61
CA ASP A 5 11.08 8.07 36.49
C ASP A 5 11.34 7.27 35.20
N ILE A 6 12.56 6.77 35.02
CA ILE A 6 12.92 5.90 33.88
C ILE A 6 11.97 4.69 33.80
N GLY A 7 11.66 4.08 34.95
CA GLY A 7 10.72 2.96 35.01
C GLY A 7 9.31 3.35 34.58
N THR A 8 8.86 4.54 34.98
CA THR A 8 7.56 5.10 34.60
C THR A 8 7.47 5.36 33.09
N VAL A 9 8.48 6.01 32.49
CA VAL A 9 8.49 6.28 31.05
C VAL A 9 8.55 4.97 30.24
N ALA A 10 9.36 4.01 30.66
CA ALA A 10 9.45 2.71 30.01
C ALA A 10 8.13 1.91 30.12
N ALA A 11 7.46 1.97 31.26
CA ALA A 11 6.14 1.35 31.45
C ALA A 11 5.09 1.99 30.54
N TRP A 12 5.09 3.33 30.44
CA TRP A 12 4.18 4.04 29.53
C TRP A 12 4.41 3.65 28.07
N LEU A 13 5.67 3.62 27.60
CA LEU A 13 6.01 3.19 26.24
C LEU A 13 5.51 1.77 25.95
N THR A 14 5.69 0.87 26.92
CA THR A 14 5.23 -0.52 26.81
C THR A 14 3.71 -0.58 26.71
N GLU A 15 2.99 0.17 27.56
CA GLU A 15 1.53 0.21 27.55
C GLU A 15 0.98 0.77 26.22
N GLN A 16 1.55 1.86 25.72
CA GLN A 16 1.12 2.45 24.44
C GLN A 16 1.43 1.54 23.25
N GLY A 17 2.59 0.90 23.25
CA GLY A 17 2.94 -0.11 22.23
C GLY A 17 1.95 -1.27 22.21
N LEU A 18 1.50 -1.74 23.39
CA LEU A 18 0.48 -2.79 23.50
C LEU A 18 -0.92 -2.33 23.06
N LYS A 19 -1.26 -1.05 23.25
CA LYS A 19 -2.53 -0.47 22.78
C LYS A 19 -2.57 -0.26 21.26
N GLY A 20 -1.42 -0.33 20.59
CA GLY A 20 -1.33 -0.06 19.16
C GLY A 20 -1.39 1.42 18.83
N ALA A 21 -0.85 2.29 19.71
CA ALA A 21 -0.61 3.69 19.38
C ALA A 21 0.23 3.78 18.09
N SER A 22 0.06 4.83 17.30
CA SER A 22 0.88 5.07 16.12
C SER A 22 2.32 5.43 16.52
N GLU A 23 3.27 5.27 15.60
CA GLU A 23 4.68 5.61 15.86
C GLU A 23 4.88 7.09 16.18
N SER A 24 4.10 7.98 15.55
CA SER A 24 4.14 9.42 15.82
C SER A 24 3.57 9.76 17.21
N GLU A 25 2.52 9.07 17.66
CA GLU A 25 2.00 9.18 19.03
C GLU A 25 3.02 8.68 20.06
N LEU A 26 3.72 7.58 19.78
CA LEU A 26 4.80 7.08 20.66
C LEU A 26 5.94 8.09 20.78
N LEU A 27 6.45 8.62 19.67
CA LEU A 27 7.53 9.62 19.70
C LEU A 27 7.07 10.90 20.42
N THR A 28 5.87 11.37 20.12
CA THR A 28 5.30 12.58 20.72
C THR A 28 5.16 12.43 22.23
N GLY A 29 4.49 11.38 22.69
CA GLY A 29 4.28 11.16 24.11
C GLY A 29 5.59 10.82 24.84
N PHE A 30 6.53 10.10 24.20
CA PHE A 30 7.88 9.91 24.74
C PHE A 30 8.57 11.25 25.05
N CYS A 31 8.58 12.16 24.07
CA CYS A 31 9.22 13.46 24.22
C CYS A 31 8.53 14.32 25.29
N GLN A 32 7.19 14.34 25.31
CA GLN A 32 6.41 15.09 26.29
C GLN A 32 6.65 14.58 27.72
N ILE A 33 6.56 13.28 27.94
CA ILE A 33 6.75 12.68 29.27
C ILE A 33 8.20 12.87 29.75
N CYS A 34 9.19 12.72 28.87
CA CYS A 34 10.58 13.01 29.23
C CYS A 34 10.73 14.44 29.75
N ARG A 35 10.09 15.43 29.10
CA ARG A 35 10.13 16.83 29.55
C ARG A 35 9.47 17.05 30.89
N GLU A 36 8.32 16.41 31.13
CA GLU A 36 7.59 16.50 32.40
C GLU A 36 8.45 16.02 33.57
N PHE A 37 9.21 14.95 33.36
CA PHE A 37 10.19 14.46 34.34
C PHE A 37 11.55 15.19 34.30
N GLY A 38 11.67 16.24 33.49
CA GLY A 38 12.83 17.16 33.48
C GLY A 38 13.98 16.77 32.56
N LEU A 39 13.81 15.79 31.66
CA LEU A 39 14.69 15.61 30.50
C LEU A 39 14.17 16.52 29.37
N ARG A 40 14.76 17.72 29.23
CA ARG A 40 14.28 18.73 28.28
C ARG A 40 14.63 18.41 26.82
N LEU A 41 13.79 17.61 26.18
CA LEU A 41 13.82 17.38 24.73
C LEU A 41 13.03 18.49 24.03
N ASP A 42 13.61 19.21 23.08
CA ASP A 42 12.92 20.30 22.36
C ASP A 42 12.57 19.94 20.91
N ARG A 43 13.27 18.95 20.36
CA ARG A 43 12.93 18.34 19.07
C ARG A 43 13.33 16.89 19.07
N GLY A 44 12.49 16.04 18.49
CA GLY A 44 12.72 14.62 18.33
C GLY A 44 12.42 14.18 16.90
N MET A 45 13.23 13.27 16.38
CA MET A 45 12.93 12.58 15.13
C MET A 45 13.29 11.11 15.30
N ALA A 46 12.46 10.25 14.73
CA ALA A 46 12.72 8.82 14.60
C ALA A 46 12.51 8.40 13.16
N LEU A 47 13.29 7.45 12.68
CA LEU A 47 13.23 6.95 11.31
C LEU A 47 13.49 5.45 11.29
N MET A 48 12.74 4.75 10.46
CA MET A 48 12.91 3.34 10.20
C MET A 48 12.43 3.01 8.79
N ASP A 49 13.20 2.19 8.08
CA ASP A 49 12.85 1.75 6.74
C ASP A 49 11.61 0.86 6.74
N THR A 50 10.91 0.85 5.62
CA THR A 50 9.66 0.09 5.43
C THR A 50 9.81 -0.92 4.30
N LEU A 51 8.85 -1.84 4.17
CA LEU A 51 8.72 -2.73 3.00
C LEU A 51 7.56 -2.30 2.09
N HIS A 52 7.28 -1.00 2.01
CA HIS A 52 6.21 -0.51 1.14
C HIS A 52 6.70 -0.43 -0.32
N PRO A 53 5.95 -0.89 -1.33
CA PRO A 53 6.40 -0.88 -2.73
C PRO A 53 6.65 0.54 -3.29
N VAL A 54 6.07 1.56 -2.67
CA VAL A 54 6.17 2.97 -3.10
C VAL A 54 7.05 3.82 -2.17
N HIS A 55 7.18 3.44 -0.90
CA HIS A 55 7.85 4.24 0.13
C HIS A 55 9.02 3.46 0.70
N GLU A 56 10.20 4.06 0.71
CA GLU A 56 11.43 3.45 1.22
C GLU A 56 11.42 3.42 2.75
N GLY A 57 11.00 4.52 3.39
CA GLY A 57 10.90 4.56 4.83
C GLY A 57 9.93 5.60 5.38
N ARG A 58 9.74 5.54 6.69
CA ARG A 58 8.89 6.45 7.45
C ARG A 58 9.69 7.15 8.52
N ALA A 59 9.42 8.44 8.63
CA ALA A 59 10.01 9.30 9.62
C ALA A 59 8.94 10.00 10.43
N PHE A 60 9.17 10.04 11.74
CA PHE A 60 8.26 10.62 12.72
C PHE A 60 8.97 11.79 13.37
N ARG A 61 8.26 12.90 13.55
CA ARG A 61 8.84 14.16 14.02
C ARG A 61 8.01 14.75 15.16
N TRP A 62 8.71 15.39 16.08
CA TRP A 62 8.11 16.11 17.19
C TRP A 62 8.91 17.38 17.51
N ASP A 63 8.23 18.48 17.83
CA ASP A 63 8.82 19.75 18.25
C ASP A 63 8.06 20.32 19.46
N SER A 64 8.78 20.94 20.40
CA SER A 64 8.21 21.43 21.66
C SER A 64 7.42 22.73 21.52
N GLU A 65 7.65 23.49 20.46
CA GLU A 65 7.11 24.84 20.27
C GLU A 65 6.29 24.96 18.98
N GLN A 66 6.64 24.20 17.95
CA GLN A 66 6.02 24.30 16.63
C GLN A 66 5.10 23.12 16.35
N ALA A 67 3.92 23.41 15.79
CA ALA A 67 3.11 22.39 15.14
C ALA A 67 3.78 21.99 13.83
N ILE A 68 4.39 20.82 13.80
CA ILE A 68 5.02 20.24 12.60
C ILE A 68 4.23 19.02 12.12
N GLU A 69 4.40 18.69 10.85
CA GLU A 69 3.87 17.44 10.31
C GLU A 69 4.52 16.24 11.05
N PRO A 70 3.71 15.44 11.78
CA PRO A 70 4.23 14.47 12.74
C PRO A 70 4.83 13.24 12.07
N GLU A 71 4.53 13.03 10.80
CA GLU A 71 4.95 11.88 10.02
C GLU A 71 5.15 12.28 8.56
N PHE A 72 6.12 11.67 7.89
CA PHE A 72 6.22 11.71 6.44
C PHE A 72 6.85 10.44 5.91
N GLU A 73 6.45 10.08 4.68
CA GLU A 73 6.99 8.97 3.93
C GLU A 73 8.00 9.51 2.91
N TYR A 74 9.16 8.86 2.79
CA TYR A 74 10.12 9.18 1.74
C TYR A 74 10.19 8.04 0.73
N GLY A 75 10.26 8.39 -0.56
CA GLY A 75 10.50 7.44 -1.64
C GLY A 75 11.98 7.06 -1.74
N PRO A 76 12.34 6.16 -2.68
CA PRO A 76 13.70 5.66 -2.84
C PRO A 76 14.74 6.78 -2.95
N THR A 77 15.77 6.70 -2.12
CA THR A 77 16.94 7.57 -2.11
C THR A 77 17.60 7.51 -3.48
N GLY A 78 17.31 8.50 -4.34
CA GLY A 78 17.86 8.57 -5.70
C GLY A 78 16.92 9.08 -6.80
N ARG A 79 15.61 9.26 -6.54
CA ARG A 79 14.71 9.91 -7.53
C ARG A 79 14.89 11.42 -7.63
N ASP A 80 15.39 12.05 -6.57
CA ASP A 80 15.69 13.47 -6.50
C ASP A 80 17.11 13.69 -5.95
N ALA A 81 17.89 14.54 -6.63
CA ALA A 81 19.29 14.79 -6.31
C ALA A 81 19.44 15.53 -4.96
N ASP A 82 18.49 16.40 -4.63
CA ASP A 82 18.51 17.18 -3.39
C ASP A 82 18.24 16.29 -2.17
N SER A 83 17.28 15.37 -2.30
CA SER A 83 16.96 14.37 -1.27
C SER A 83 18.13 13.44 -0.96
N LEU A 84 18.87 12.99 -1.98
CA LEU A 84 20.04 12.13 -1.81
C LEU A 84 21.20 12.87 -1.10
N GLN A 85 21.46 14.12 -1.50
CA GLN A 85 22.49 14.93 -0.84
C GLN A 85 22.15 15.23 0.62
N SER A 86 20.88 15.52 0.91
CA SER A 86 20.40 15.73 2.27
C SER A 86 20.59 14.49 3.15
N TRP A 87 20.24 13.30 2.63
CA TRP A 87 20.48 12.03 3.32
C TRP A 87 21.96 11.78 3.59
N GLN A 88 22.84 11.90 2.60
CA GLN A 88 24.28 11.67 2.74
C GLN A 88 24.95 12.62 3.75
N ARG A 89 24.40 13.82 3.92
CA ARG A 89 24.83 14.81 4.92
C ARG A 89 24.09 14.71 6.25
N SER A 90 23.32 13.64 6.48
CA SER A 90 22.61 13.45 7.74
C SER A 90 23.44 12.70 8.77
N ALA A 91 23.11 12.90 10.05
CA ALA A 91 23.68 12.12 11.15
C ALA A 91 23.32 10.61 11.02
N PHE A 92 22.18 10.30 10.39
CA PHE A 92 21.74 8.92 10.18
C PHE A 92 22.62 8.20 9.16
N TYR A 93 22.98 8.85 8.05
CA TYR A 93 23.94 8.29 7.11
C TYR A 93 25.33 8.10 7.73
N TYR A 94 25.79 9.08 8.53
CA TYR A 94 27.05 8.96 9.28
C TYR A 94 27.05 7.72 10.20
N LEU A 95 25.96 7.53 10.95
CA LEU A 95 25.80 6.36 11.81
C LEU A 95 25.65 5.08 10.99
N TRP A 96 24.90 5.10 9.89
CA TRP A 96 24.68 3.94 9.01
C TRP A 96 26.00 3.44 8.40
N ALA A 97 26.82 4.34 7.85
CA ALA A 97 28.11 4.02 7.23
C ALA A 97 29.22 3.72 8.27
N GLY A 98 29.04 4.17 9.51
CA GLY A 98 30.00 4.00 10.59
C GLY A 98 29.76 2.78 11.49
N SER A 99 30.70 2.54 12.41
CA SER A 99 30.58 1.51 13.46
C SER A 99 29.99 2.03 14.77
N GLU A 100 29.85 3.36 14.91
CA GLU A 100 29.33 4.00 16.12
C GLU A 100 27.81 3.85 16.23
N ASN A 101 27.30 3.79 17.46
CA ASN A 101 25.86 3.71 17.72
C ASN A 101 25.23 5.06 18.07
N GLU A 102 26.04 6.08 18.35
CA GLU A 102 25.57 7.42 18.64
C GLU A 102 26.58 8.48 18.21
N VAL A 103 26.10 9.69 17.91
CA VAL A 103 26.93 10.86 17.63
C VAL A 103 26.30 12.08 18.28
N ARG A 104 27.10 12.84 19.03
CA ARG A 104 26.68 14.08 19.70
C ARG A 104 27.38 15.29 19.08
N ARG A 105 26.66 16.41 19.01
CA ARG A 105 27.18 17.73 18.68
C ARG A 105 26.60 18.75 19.66
N ARG A 106 27.47 19.34 20.48
CA ARG A 106 27.17 20.48 21.36
C ARG A 106 27.18 21.77 20.54
N ILE A 107 26.23 21.89 19.61
CA ILE A 107 26.19 22.97 18.60
C ILE A 107 26.13 24.38 19.21
N GLY A 108 25.63 24.55 20.43
CA GLY A 108 25.67 25.83 21.16
C GLY A 108 27.03 26.17 21.78
N PHE A 109 28.00 25.25 21.73
CA PHE A 109 29.27 25.31 22.45
C PHE A 109 30.49 25.19 21.54
N GLY A 110 30.32 25.36 20.22
CA GLY A 110 31.41 25.39 19.25
C GLY A 110 31.72 24.06 18.56
N ASP A 111 30.96 23.00 18.84
CA ASP A 111 31.03 21.77 18.03
C ASP A 111 30.61 22.05 16.57
N PRO A 112 31.15 21.31 15.59
CA PRO A 112 30.85 21.53 14.19
C PRO A 112 29.38 21.25 13.87
N THR A 113 28.85 22.01 12.92
CA THR A 113 27.52 21.83 12.31
C THR A 113 27.63 21.02 11.02
N ASP A 114 28.26 19.85 11.10
CA ASP A 114 28.65 19.02 9.95
C ASP A 114 27.50 18.22 9.31
N PHE A 115 26.34 18.14 9.98
CA PHE A 115 25.12 17.55 9.40
C PHE A 115 24.15 18.63 8.91
N ALA A 116 23.45 18.34 7.80
CA ALA A 116 22.64 19.31 7.04
C ALA A 116 21.63 20.13 7.87
N MET A 117 21.10 19.56 8.96
CA MET A 117 20.10 20.22 9.80
C MET A 117 20.69 21.03 10.98
N LEU A 118 21.98 20.88 11.28
CA LEU A 118 22.57 21.45 12.51
C LEU A 118 22.69 22.97 12.47
N GLU A 119 23.08 23.56 11.34
CA GLU A 119 23.16 25.02 11.19
C GLU A 119 21.80 25.67 11.45
N ARG A 120 20.74 25.07 10.89
CA ARG A 120 19.36 25.50 11.12
C ARG A 120 18.97 25.36 12.59
N MET A 121 19.19 24.19 13.19
CA MET A 121 18.87 23.96 14.61
C MET A 121 19.61 24.93 15.54
N GLN A 122 20.87 25.23 15.26
CA GLN A 122 21.65 26.22 16.01
C GLN A 122 21.03 27.62 15.89
N SER A 123 20.61 28.03 14.68
CA SER A 123 19.93 29.31 14.46
C SER A 123 18.56 29.40 15.15
N GLU A 124 17.89 28.25 15.34
CA GLU A 124 16.63 28.08 16.08
C GLU A 124 16.85 27.97 17.61
N GLY A 125 18.08 28.22 18.10
CA GLY A 125 18.42 28.28 19.53
C GLY A 125 18.67 26.93 20.20
N HIS A 126 18.78 25.84 19.44
CA HIS A 126 19.20 24.56 20.00
C HIS A 126 20.69 24.58 20.37
N THR A 127 21.02 24.02 21.52
CA THR A 127 22.37 24.04 22.10
C THR A 127 23.08 22.70 22.02
N ASP A 128 22.33 21.60 21.89
CA ASP A 128 22.85 20.24 21.86
C ASP A 128 22.01 19.34 20.96
N PHE A 129 22.70 18.39 20.32
CA PHE A 129 22.14 17.41 19.40
C PHE A 129 22.76 16.05 19.68
N ILE A 130 21.94 15.01 19.76
CA ILE A 130 22.38 13.62 19.78
C ILE A 130 21.57 12.80 18.79
N ALA A 131 22.25 12.05 17.92
CA ALA A 131 21.67 11.01 17.08
C ALA A 131 22.11 9.63 17.57
N MET A 132 21.24 8.64 17.40
CA MET A 132 21.45 7.26 17.84
C MET A 132 20.94 6.29 16.78
N VAL A 133 21.62 5.16 16.62
CA VAL A 133 21.19 4.03 15.80
C VAL A 133 21.09 2.78 16.67
N HIS A 134 19.99 2.05 16.53
CA HIS A 134 19.75 0.78 17.20
C HIS A 134 19.62 -0.31 16.15
N ARG A 135 20.72 -1.04 15.93
CA ARG A 135 20.80 -2.10 14.91
C ARG A 135 20.09 -3.37 15.38
N PHE A 136 19.35 -3.99 14.47
CA PHE A 136 18.69 -5.25 14.70
C PHE A 136 19.64 -6.40 14.37
N ALA A 137 19.60 -7.44 15.20
CA ALA A 137 20.25 -8.70 14.84
C ALA A 137 19.56 -9.31 13.61
N LYS A 138 20.29 -10.12 12.84
CA LYS A 138 19.79 -10.76 11.60
C LYS A 138 18.41 -11.43 11.75
N ALA A 139 18.14 -12.08 12.89
CA ALA A 139 16.86 -12.74 13.15
C ALA A 139 15.67 -11.77 13.35
N GLY A 140 15.96 -10.51 13.66
CA GLY A 140 14.97 -9.44 13.82
C GLY A 140 14.95 -8.43 12.67
N THR A 141 15.73 -8.64 11.61
CA THR A 141 15.73 -7.81 10.40
C THR A 141 14.66 -8.31 9.43
N ILE A 142 13.93 -7.40 8.79
CA ILE A 142 12.98 -7.73 7.73
C ILE A 142 13.34 -6.91 6.50
N GLY A 143 13.93 -7.56 5.47
CA GLY A 143 14.45 -6.89 4.29
C GLY A 143 15.48 -5.81 4.66
N GLU A 144 15.21 -4.57 4.25
CA GLU A 144 16.06 -3.40 4.52
C GLU A 144 15.78 -2.75 5.87
N MET A 145 14.70 -3.15 6.58
CA MET A 145 14.42 -2.69 7.94
C MET A 145 15.37 -3.39 8.94
N ASP A 146 16.59 -2.86 9.04
CA ASP A 146 17.68 -3.45 9.83
C ASP A 146 18.08 -2.62 11.06
N CYS A 147 17.56 -1.41 11.22
CA CYS A 147 17.82 -0.57 12.36
C CYS A 147 16.75 0.48 12.60
N PHE A 148 16.83 1.12 13.77
CA PHE A 148 16.04 2.28 14.16
C PHE A 148 16.97 3.48 14.37
N PHE A 149 16.72 4.56 13.63
CA PHE A 149 17.42 5.83 13.81
C PHE A 149 16.59 6.78 14.66
N SER A 150 17.26 7.57 15.47
CA SER A 150 16.61 8.67 16.19
C SER A 150 17.58 9.81 16.42
N HIS A 151 17.07 11.03 16.54
CA HIS A 151 17.83 12.13 17.09
C HIS A 151 16.97 12.97 18.03
N PHE A 152 17.64 13.61 18.99
CA PHE A 152 17.03 14.51 19.95
C PHE A 152 17.88 15.75 20.11
N THR A 153 17.22 16.88 20.38
CA THR A 153 17.90 18.16 20.65
C THR A 153 17.33 18.81 21.90
N THR A 154 18.08 19.76 22.46
CA THR A 154 17.61 20.62 23.55
C THR A 154 17.98 22.06 23.29
N ARG A 155 17.18 22.98 23.82
CA ARG A 155 17.46 24.42 23.94
C ARG A 155 17.96 24.78 25.35
N HIS A 156 18.19 23.79 26.22
CA HIS A 156 18.70 24.05 27.56
C HIS A 156 20.05 24.79 27.49
N PRO A 157 20.28 25.88 28.26
CA PRO A 157 21.49 26.71 28.12
C PRO A 157 22.81 25.96 28.34
N GLU A 158 22.79 24.84 29.05
CA GLU A 158 23.97 23.98 29.31
C GLU A 158 24.05 22.76 28.37
N GLY A 159 23.07 22.60 27.48
CA GLY A 159 22.90 21.40 26.67
C GLY A 159 22.42 20.20 27.49
N PHE A 160 22.65 19.00 26.97
CA PHE A 160 22.36 17.76 27.70
C PHE A 160 23.43 17.49 28.76
N SER A 161 23.01 17.18 29.98
CA SER A 161 23.93 16.68 31.01
C SER A 161 24.34 15.22 30.72
N ASP A 162 25.43 14.74 31.32
CA ASP A 162 25.82 13.32 31.20
C ASP A 162 24.73 12.38 31.74
N ARG A 163 23.97 12.86 32.73
CA ARG A 163 22.81 12.15 33.27
C ARG A 163 21.70 12.02 32.23
N ASP A 164 21.41 13.08 31.49
CA ASP A 164 20.41 13.07 30.41
C ASP A 164 20.79 12.07 29.32
N LEU A 165 22.07 12.00 28.97
CA LEU A 165 22.56 11.04 27.99
C LEU A 165 22.45 9.59 28.47
N ILE A 166 22.79 9.30 29.73
CA ILE A 166 22.60 7.96 30.33
C ILE A 166 21.13 7.55 30.30
N ILE A 167 20.23 8.51 30.56
CA ILE A 167 18.80 8.29 30.53
C ILE A 167 18.31 8.00 29.11
N LEU A 168 18.71 8.79 28.11
CA LEU A 168 18.37 8.55 26.71
C LEU A 168 18.85 7.15 26.26
N ARG A 169 20.08 6.77 26.59
CA ARG A 169 20.62 5.43 26.30
C ARG A 169 19.83 4.29 26.93
N LYS A 170 19.07 4.55 28.01
CA LYS A 170 18.19 3.56 28.65
C LYS A 170 16.79 3.53 28.04
N LEU A 171 16.24 4.68 27.68
CA LEU A 171 14.86 4.80 27.24
C LEU A 171 14.68 4.64 25.72
N VAL A 172 15.61 5.12 24.91
CA VAL A 172 15.51 5.05 23.44
C VAL A 172 15.45 3.59 22.94
N PRO A 173 16.16 2.60 23.52
CA PRO A 173 15.96 1.21 23.14
C PRO A 173 14.53 0.69 23.38
N VAL A 174 13.85 1.17 24.43
CA VAL A 174 12.45 0.81 24.73
C VAL A 174 11.52 1.45 23.69
N LEU A 175 11.74 2.71 23.35
CA LEU A 175 11.02 3.40 22.27
C LEU A 175 11.21 2.70 20.93
N ALA A 176 12.46 2.34 20.60
CA ALA A 176 12.82 1.63 19.37
C ALA A 176 12.08 0.29 19.27
N LEU A 177 12.01 -0.46 20.38
CA LEU A 177 11.29 -1.73 20.42
C LEU A 177 9.78 -1.54 20.24
N ALA A 178 9.18 -0.55 20.91
CA ALA A 178 7.75 -0.25 20.78
C ALA A 178 7.38 0.16 19.34
N ILE A 179 8.16 1.07 18.74
CA ILE A 179 8.01 1.49 17.33
C ILE A 179 8.17 0.30 16.38
N LYS A 180 9.19 -0.55 16.61
CA LYS A 180 9.42 -1.76 15.82
C LYS A 180 8.21 -2.69 15.86
N CYS A 181 7.60 -2.92 17.02
CA CYS A 181 6.41 -3.78 17.13
C CYS A 181 5.23 -3.28 16.28
N ILE A 182 4.98 -1.96 16.28
CA ILE A 182 3.91 -1.37 15.47
C ILE A 182 4.24 -1.49 13.98
N ALA A 183 5.48 -1.16 13.60
CA ALA A 183 5.91 -1.25 12.21
C ALA A 183 5.83 -2.68 11.66
N LEU A 184 6.15 -3.70 12.46
CA LEU A 184 5.98 -5.11 12.07
C LEU A 184 4.52 -5.45 11.76
N GLY A 185 3.58 -4.97 12.58
CA GLY A 185 2.15 -5.14 12.34
C GLY A 185 1.68 -4.41 11.07
N ARG A 186 2.19 -3.21 10.82
CA ARG A 186 1.93 -2.47 9.58
C ARG A 186 2.50 -3.20 8.35
N ILE A 187 3.76 -3.64 8.40
CA ILE A 187 4.40 -4.38 7.30
C ILE A 187 3.61 -5.64 6.96
N ALA A 188 3.18 -6.40 7.98
CA ALA A 188 2.34 -7.58 7.76
C ALA A 188 1.02 -7.22 7.06
N ARG A 189 0.39 -6.10 7.44
CA ARG A 189 -0.83 -5.61 6.80
C ARG A 189 -0.59 -5.15 5.36
N THR A 190 0.41 -4.31 5.13
CA THR A 190 0.79 -3.82 3.80
C THR A 190 1.10 -4.98 2.85
N ILE A 191 1.92 -5.95 3.28
CA ILE A 191 2.23 -7.13 2.45
C ILE A 191 0.97 -7.93 2.17
N ALA A 192 0.11 -8.13 3.17
CA ALA A 192 -1.16 -8.84 2.96
C ALA A 192 -2.04 -8.10 1.94
N GLU A 193 -2.25 -6.79 2.10
CA GLU A 193 -3.11 -5.97 1.22
C GLU A 193 -2.58 -5.90 -0.21
N VAL A 194 -1.27 -5.68 -0.40
CA VAL A 194 -0.64 -5.56 -1.73
C VAL A 194 -0.71 -6.87 -2.51
N TYR A 195 -0.53 -8.03 -1.84
CA TYR A 195 -0.43 -9.32 -2.52
C TYR A 195 -1.71 -10.15 -2.50
N LEU A 196 -2.63 -9.93 -1.55
CA LEU A 196 -3.91 -10.63 -1.46
C LEU A 196 -5.10 -9.77 -1.90
N GLY A 197 -4.96 -8.45 -1.95
CA GLY A 197 -6.08 -7.51 -2.06
C GLY A 197 -6.71 -7.20 -0.69
N GLU A 198 -7.37 -6.04 -0.60
CA GLU A 198 -7.82 -5.45 0.67
C GLU A 198 -8.76 -6.37 1.48
N ASP A 199 -9.81 -6.91 0.86
CA ASP A 199 -10.78 -7.75 1.56
C ASP A 199 -10.17 -9.08 2.00
N ALA A 200 -9.41 -9.75 1.13
CA ALA A 200 -8.75 -11.01 1.47
C ALA A 200 -7.71 -10.82 2.60
N ALA A 201 -6.90 -9.76 2.52
CA ALA A 201 -5.94 -9.39 3.54
C ALA A 201 -6.61 -9.17 4.90
N ARG A 202 -7.69 -8.39 4.94
CA ARG A 202 -8.47 -8.17 6.17
C ARG A 202 -8.98 -9.47 6.78
N GLN A 203 -9.56 -10.37 5.99
CA GLN A 203 -10.07 -11.66 6.46
C GLN A 203 -8.93 -12.54 7.02
N VAL A 204 -7.77 -12.56 6.36
CA VAL A 204 -6.57 -13.28 6.80
C VAL A 204 -6.02 -12.71 8.11
N LEU A 205 -5.90 -11.39 8.21
CA LEU A 205 -5.42 -10.69 9.42
C LEU A 205 -6.38 -10.84 10.61
N GLU A 206 -7.69 -11.00 10.36
CA GLU A 206 -8.69 -11.36 11.38
C GLU A 206 -8.63 -12.84 11.81
N GLY A 207 -7.69 -13.63 11.27
CA GLY A 207 -7.48 -15.03 11.63
C GLY A 207 -8.37 -16.01 10.88
N LYS A 208 -9.06 -15.59 9.80
CA LYS A 208 -9.83 -16.50 8.93
C LYS A 208 -8.89 -17.18 7.93
N ILE A 209 -7.88 -17.88 8.44
CA ILE A 209 -6.80 -18.55 7.70
C ILE A 209 -6.99 -20.06 7.56
N SER A 210 -8.09 -20.60 8.08
CA SER A 210 -8.35 -22.05 8.02
C SER A 210 -8.74 -22.49 6.60
N ARG A 211 -8.08 -23.53 6.10
CA ARG A 211 -8.40 -24.21 4.84
C ARG A 211 -9.85 -24.70 4.84
N GLY A 212 -10.55 -24.52 3.72
CA GLY A 212 -11.91 -25.05 3.52
C GLY A 212 -13.02 -24.23 4.20
N LYS A 213 -12.69 -23.13 4.89
CA LYS A 213 -13.67 -22.09 5.19
C LYS A 213 -13.91 -21.28 3.92
N SER A 214 -14.98 -21.61 3.22
CA SER A 214 -15.51 -20.82 2.11
C SER A 214 -16.94 -20.41 2.43
N GLU A 215 -17.25 -19.16 2.16
CA GLU A 215 -18.62 -18.65 2.19
C GLU A 215 -19.22 -18.75 0.78
N ARG A 216 -20.46 -19.23 0.67
CA ARG A 216 -21.19 -19.13 -0.60
C ARG A 216 -21.80 -17.74 -0.67
N ILE A 217 -21.36 -16.96 -1.65
CA ILE A 217 -21.85 -15.60 -1.89
C ILE A 217 -22.40 -15.50 -3.32
N SER A 218 -23.39 -14.66 -3.52
CA SER A 218 -23.78 -14.19 -4.86
C SER A 218 -23.02 -12.89 -5.12
N ALA A 219 -22.31 -12.82 -6.25
CA ALA A 219 -21.48 -11.66 -6.59
C ALA A 219 -21.51 -11.39 -8.09
N ALA A 220 -21.45 -10.12 -8.45
CA ALA A 220 -21.11 -9.74 -9.81
C ALA A 220 -19.60 -9.95 -9.99
N LEU A 221 -19.26 -10.70 -11.04
CA LEU A 221 -17.92 -11.11 -11.41
C LEU A 221 -17.47 -10.27 -12.59
N TRP A 222 -16.22 -9.83 -12.49
CA TRP A 222 -15.49 -9.15 -13.54
C TRP A 222 -14.28 -9.98 -13.91
N PHE A 223 -14.15 -10.28 -15.19
CA PHE A 223 -12.90 -10.79 -15.75
C PHE A 223 -12.51 -9.91 -16.92
N SER A 224 -11.32 -9.32 -16.86
CA SER A 224 -10.79 -8.55 -17.98
C SER A 224 -9.46 -9.09 -18.47
N ASP A 225 -9.13 -8.78 -19.71
CA ASP A 225 -7.88 -9.16 -20.37
C ASP A 225 -7.45 -8.06 -21.34
N LEU A 226 -6.16 -7.91 -21.60
CA LEU A 226 -5.68 -6.87 -22.51
C LEU A 226 -5.95 -7.25 -23.97
N LEU A 227 -6.41 -6.27 -24.74
CA LEU A 227 -6.66 -6.43 -26.15
C LEU A 227 -5.33 -6.63 -26.89
N ASN A 228 -5.26 -7.65 -27.74
CA ASN A 228 -4.08 -7.97 -28.56
C ASN A 228 -2.74 -8.08 -27.80
N TYR A 229 -2.73 -8.31 -26.47
CA TYR A 229 -1.49 -8.32 -25.67
C TYR A 229 -0.42 -9.23 -26.23
N THR A 230 -0.77 -10.45 -26.64
CA THR A 230 0.19 -11.40 -27.25
C THR A 230 0.90 -10.82 -28.47
N LYS A 231 0.19 -10.06 -29.33
CA LYS A 231 0.80 -9.41 -30.50
C LYS A 231 1.70 -8.25 -30.07
N ILE A 232 1.27 -7.49 -29.05
CA ILE A 232 2.02 -6.37 -28.52
C ILE A 232 3.32 -6.88 -27.89
N SER A 233 3.26 -7.90 -27.04
CA SER A 233 4.42 -8.49 -26.36
C SER A 233 5.46 -9.09 -27.32
N ASP A 234 5.04 -9.55 -28.50
CA ASP A 234 5.96 -10.07 -29.53
C ASP A 234 6.70 -8.96 -30.30
N SER A 235 6.19 -7.72 -30.25
CA SER A 235 6.66 -6.58 -31.04
C SER A 235 7.33 -5.46 -30.23
N VAL A 236 7.10 -5.42 -28.93
CA VAL A 236 7.53 -4.34 -28.02
C VAL A 236 8.78 -4.77 -27.25
N PRO A 237 9.77 -3.88 -27.04
CA PRO A 237 10.94 -4.18 -26.23
C PRO A 237 10.56 -4.60 -24.80
N PRO A 238 11.24 -5.59 -24.19
CA PRO A 238 10.94 -6.07 -22.84
C PRO A 238 10.87 -4.96 -21.78
N GLU A 239 11.66 -3.91 -21.92
CA GLU A 239 11.69 -2.73 -21.04
C GLU A 239 10.38 -1.94 -21.03
N ASP A 240 9.57 -2.02 -22.09
CA ASP A 240 8.29 -1.30 -22.22
C ASP A 240 7.08 -2.16 -21.83
N ILE A 241 7.21 -3.50 -21.85
CA ILE A 241 6.11 -4.42 -21.55
C ILE A 241 5.68 -4.30 -20.09
N LEU A 242 6.62 -4.34 -19.14
CA LEU A 242 6.28 -4.27 -17.71
C LEU A 242 5.66 -2.92 -17.31
N PRO A 243 6.22 -1.76 -17.71
CA PRO A 243 5.57 -0.47 -17.47
C PRO A 243 4.19 -0.35 -18.12
N MET A 244 4.01 -0.94 -19.32
CA MET A 244 2.71 -0.99 -19.96
C MET A 244 1.72 -1.79 -19.11
N LEU A 245 2.05 -3.04 -18.77
CA LEU A 245 1.20 -3.91 -17.96
C LEU A 245 0.81 -3.27 -16.62
N ASN A 246 1.77 -2.65 -15.92
CA ASN A 246 1.49 -1.95 -14.66
C ASN A 246 0.51 -0.79 -14.88
N ALA A 247 0.73 0.05 -15.90
CA ALA A 247 -0.15 1.20 -16.15
C ALA A 247 -1.59 0.78 -16.48
N TYR A 248 -1.79 -0.25 -17.30
CA TYR A 248 -3.15 -0.74 -17.59
C TYR A 248 -3.77 -1.46 -16.38
N SER A 249 -2.97 -2.23 -15.62
CA SER A 249 -3.43 -2.87 -14.39
C SER A 249 -3.89 -1.81 -13.38
N ASP A 250 -3.15 -0.73 -13.20
CA ASP A 250 -3.50 0.38 -12.31
C ASP A 250 -4.83 1.03 -12.71
N VAL A 251 -5.06 1.24 -14.01
CA VAL A 251 -6.33 1.77 -14.53
C VAL A 251 -7.49 0.82 -14.25
N VAL A 252 -7.33 -0.49 -14.47
CA VAL A 252 -8.37 -1.50 -14.17
C VAL A 252 -8.63 -1.61 -12.66
N ILE A 253 -7.58 -1.78 -11.86
CA ILE A 253 -7.67 -1.97 -10.41
C ILE A 253 -8.32 -0.75 -9.77
N SER A 254 -7.89 0.47 -10.13
CA SER A 254 -8.46 1.70 -9.57
C SER A 254 -9.92 1.89 -9.93
N ALA A 255 -10.33 1.57 -11.17
CA ALA A 255 -11.73 1.65 -11.58
C ALA A 255 -12.62 0.66 -10.80
N VAL A 256 -12.14 -0.56 -10.59
CA VAL A 256 -12.83 -1.58 -9.77
C VAL A 256 -12.97 -1.10 -8.32
N HIS A 257 -11.89 -0.62 -7.69
CA HIS A 257 -11.92 -0.17 -6.30
C HIS A 257 -12.80 1.07 -6.10
N GLU A 258 -12.73 2.06 -6.99
CA GLU A 258 -13.56 3.28 -6.91
C GLU A 258 -15.06 2.98 -7.04
N ALA A 259 -15.43 1.90 -7.71
CA ALA A 259 -16.80 1.42 -7.80
C ALA A 259 -17.20 0.47 -6.65
N GLY A 260 -16.33 0.24 -5.66
CA GLY A 260 -16.59 -0.64 -4.52
C GLY A 260 -16.38 -2.14 -4.77
N GLY A 261 -15.72 -2.48 -5.88
CA GLY A 261 -15.30 -3.85 -6.19
C GLY A 261 -14.01 -4.24 -5.47
N ASN A 262 -13.72 -5.54 -5.45
CA ASN A 262 -12.51 -6.10 -4.88
C ASN A 262 -11.75 -6.87 -5.96
N VAL A 263 -10.52 -6.46 -6.25
CA VAL A 263 -9.62 -7.23 -7.10
C VAL A 263 -9.10 -8.42 -6.31
N LEU A 264 -9.25 -9.62 -6.87
CA LEU A 264 -8.83 -10.86 -6.21
C LEU A 264 -7.43 -11.27 -6.62
N LYS A 265 -7.12 -11.19 -7.93
CA LYS A 265 -5.79 -11.49 -8.45
C LYS A 265 -5.62 -11.03 -9.89
N LEU A 266 -4.35 -10.85 -10.25
CA LEU A 266 -3.89 -10.72 -11.62
C LEU A 266 -3.59 -12.12 -12.19
N ILE A 267 -3.99 -12.36 -13.43
CA ILE A 267 -3.83 -13.64 -14.15
C ILE A 267 -3.23 -13.35 -15.51
N GLY A 268 -1.89 -13.33 -15.59
CA GLY A 268 -1.21 -12.84 -16.79
C GLY A 268 -1.44 -11.34 -16.95
N ASP A 269 -1.99 -10.93 -18.08
CA ASP A 269 -2.47 -9.59 -18.40
C ASP A 269 -3.93 -9.33 -18.00
N GLY A 270 -4.59 -10.34 -17.42
CA GLY A 270 -5.97 -10.26 -16.99
C GLY A 270 -6.18 -9.94 -15.51
N VAL A 271 -7.38 -9.43 -15.19
CA VAL A 271 -7.81 -9.10 -13.82
C VAL A 271 -9.09 -9.84 -13.49
N LEU A 272 -9.10 -10.55 -12.35
CA LEU A 272 -10.31 -11.13 -11.78
C LEU A 272 -10.74 -10.29 -10.56
N ALA A 273 -11.97 -9.79 -10.60
CA ALA A 273 -12.56 -9.00 -9.52
C ALA A 273 -14.00 -9.42 -9.22
N ILE A 274 -14.47 -9.05 -8.03
CA ILE A 274 -15.85 -9.26 -7.60
C ILE A 274 -16.46 -8.00 -6.99
N PHE A 275 -17.76 -7.86 -7.17
CA PHE A 275 -18.60 -6.85 -6.53
C PHE A 275 -19.62 -7.58 -5.66
N LYS A 276 -19.62 -7.26 -4.37
CA LYS A 276 -20.49 -7.87 -3.36
C LYS A 276 -21.44 -6.81 -2.85
N SER A 277 -22.74 -7.12 -2.85
CA SER A 277 -23.78 -6.31 -2.20
C SER A 277 -24.88 -7.24 -1.69
N GLU A 278 -25.72 -6.73 -0.78
CA GLU A 278 -26.92 -7.46 -0.33
C GLU A 278 -27.90 -7.70 -1.49
N ALA A 279 -28.04 -6.70 -2.37
CA ALA A 279 -28.86 -6.78 -3.57
C ALA A 279 -27.99 -7.06 -4.81
N ALA A 280 -28.39 -8.06 -5.60
CA ALA A 280 -27.74 -8.40 -6.87
C ALA A 280 -27.67 -7.21 -7.85
N SER A 281 -28.71 -6.37 -7.87
CA SER A 281 -28.76 -5.15 -8.68
C SER A 281 -27.62 -4.20 -8.37
N ASP A 282 -27.34 -3.96 -7.09
CA ASP A 282 -26.33 -3.00 -6.66
C ASP A 282 -24.93 -3.50 -7.01
N ALA A 283 -24.69 -4.81 -6.86
CA ALA A 283 -23.43 -5.43 -7.28
C ALA A 283 -23.22 -5.31 -8.80
N CYS A 284 -24.25 -5.55 -9.61
CA CYS A 284 -24.16 -5.39 -11.06
C CYS A 284 -24.01 -3.91 -11.47
N CYS A 285 -24.74 -2.98 -10.87
CA CYS A 285 -24.60 -1.55 -11.15
C CYS A 285 -23.20 -1.03 -10.77
N ALA A 286 -22.63 -1.51 -9.67
CA ALA A 286 -21.24 -1.22 -9.30
C ALA A 286 -20.25 -1.72 -10.37
N ALA A 287 -20.45 -2.93 -10.89
CA ALA A 287 -19.62 -3.45 -11.98
C ALA A 287 -19.74 -2.64 -13.29
N LEU A 288 -20.96 -2.17 -13.64
CA LEU A 288 -21.15 -1.25 -14.78
C LEU A 288 -20.48 0.09 -14.55
N ARG A 289 -20.55 0.64 -13.33
CA ARG A 289 -19.84 1.87 -12.96
C ARG A 289 -18.33 1.71 -13.09
N ALA A 290 -17.78 0.57 -12.67
CA ALA A 290 -16.36 0.26 -12.84
C ALA A 290 -15.97 0.23 -14.33
N GLU A 291 -16.84 -0.31 -15.19
CA GLU A 291 -16.63 -0.34 -16.64
C GLU A 291 -16.56 1.08 -17.21
N GLN A 292 -17.50 1.94 -16.84
CA GLN A 292 -17.51 3.34 -17.26
C GLN A 292 -16.23 4.08 -16.79
N LEU A 293 -15.88 3.97 -15.52
CA LEU A 293 -14.67 4.59 -14.95
C LEU A 293 -13.39 4.09 -15.64
N LEU A 294 -13.33 2.79 -15.96
CA LEU A 294 -12.23 2.23 -16.72
C LEU A 294 -12.13 2.91 -18.08
N ARG A 295 -13.22 3.02 -18.84
CA ARG A 295 -13.19 3.61 -20.19
C ARG A 295 -12.71 5.06 -20.16
N GLU A 296 -13.19 5.86 -19.20
CA GLU A 296 -12.76 7.24 -19.01
C GLU A 296 -11.25 7.34 -18.74
N LYS A 297 -10.73 6.51 -17.84
CA LYS A 297 -9.29 6.48 -17.48
C LYS A 297 -8.41 5.95 -18.61
N LEU A 298 -8.91 4.95 -19.34
CA LEU A 298 -8.18 4.30 -20.42
C LEU A 298 -7.94 5.25 -21.61
N VAL A 299 -8.91 6.12 -21.91
CA VAL A 299 -8.74 7.18 -22.91
C VAL A 299 -7.57 8.08 -22.53
N LEU A 300 -7.53 8.58 -21.29
CA LEU A 300 -6.46 9.46 -20.81
C LEU A 300 -5.09 8.77 -20.84
N LEU A 301 -5.01 7.51 -20.39
CA LEU A 301 -3.79 6.72 -20.43
C LEU A 301 -3.28 6.52 -21.86
N ASN A 302 -4.20 6.20 -22.79
CA ASN A 302 -3.84 5.99 -24.19
C ASN A 302 -3.38 7.30 -24.86
N GLU A 303 -4.01 8.44 -24.56
CA GLU A 303 -3.57 9.75 -25.04
C GLU A 303 -2.18 10.14 -24.52
N GLU A 304 -1.87 9.84 -23.26
CA GLU A 304 -0.55 10.04 -22.69
C GLU A 304 0.50 9.16 -23.37
N ARG A 305 0.25 7.86 -23.44
CA ARG A 305 1.19 6.91 -24.05
C ARG A 305 1.42 7.20 -25.53
N ALA A 306 0.38 7.56 -26.27
CA ALA A 306 0.51 7.94 -27.67
C ALA A 306 1.36 9.20 -27.87
N ARG A 307 1.29 10.18 -26.96
CA ARG A 307 2.18 11.37 -26.99
C ARG A 307 3.64 11.03 -26.72
N GLU A 308 3.91 9.91 -26.06
CA GLU A 308 5.25 9.39 -25.78
C GLU A 308 5.73 8.37 -26.83
N ASP A 309 5.01 8.18 -27.93
CA ASP A 309 5.26 7.14 -28.94
C ASP A 309 5.29 5.70 -28.35
N ARG A 310 4.56 5.48 -27.26
CA ARG A 310 4.48 4.19 -26.55
C ARG A 310 3.26 3.40 -27.01
N PRO A 311 3.33 2.05 -26.98
CA PRO A 311 2.23 1.20 -27.42
C PRO A 311 0.97 1.44 -26.57
N THR A 312 -0.17 1.53 -27.26
CA THR A 312 -1.50 1.65 -26.66
C THR A 312 -2.30 0.37 -26.88
N THR A 313 -3.26 0.12 -26.00
CA THR A 313 -4.21 -0.98 -26.14
C THR A 313 -5.55 -0.67 -25.46
N ASP A 314 -6.49 -1.58 -25.62
CA ASP A 314 -7.81 -1.58 -24.99
C ASP A 314 -7.97 -2.80 -24.06
N VAL A 315 -9.12 -2.93 -23.41
CA VAL A 315 -9.44 -3.99 -22.45
C VAL A 315 -10.71 -4.73 -22.86
N TYR A 316 -10.61 -6.06 -22.96
CA TYR A 316 -11.76 -6.96 -23.03
C TYR A 316 -12.33 -7.19 -21.64
N ILE A 317 -13.66 -7.17 -21.50
CA ILE A 317 -14.34 -7.35 -20.21
C ILE A 317 -15.49 -8.33 -20.37
N GLY A 318 -15.50 -9.35 -19.51
CA GLY A 318 -16.66 -10.19 -19.26
C GLY A 318 -17.30 -9.83 -17.93
N LEU A 319 -18.62 -9.64 -17.94
CA LEU A 319 -19.44 -9.39 -16.74
C LEU A 319 -20.49 -10.49 -16.59
N HIS A 320 -20.56 -11.06 -15.38
CA HIS A 320 -21.51 -12.11 -15.05
C HIS A 320 -21.93 -11.99 -13.59
N ILE A 321 -23.11 -12.47 -13.21
CA ILE A 321 -23.51 -12.59 -11.80
C ILE A 321 -23.87 -14.03 -11.53
N GLY A 322 -23.39 -14.54 -10.39
CA GLY A 322 -23.71 -15.89 -9.99
C GLY A 322 -23.11 -16.25 -8.63
N ASP A 323 -23.48 -17.43 -8.16
CA ASP A 323 -22.99 -17.95 -6.90
C ASP A 323 -21.54 -18.45 -7.02
N VAL A 324 -20.71 -18.05 -6.06
CA VAL A 324 -19.32 -18.48 -5.92
C VAL A 324 -19.02 -18.88 -4.49
N PHE A 325 -18.03 -19.77 -4.33
CA PHE A 325 -17.41 -20.05 -3.05
C PHE A 325 -16.23 -19.13 -2.87
N TYR A 326 -16.30 -18.24 -1.88
CA TYR A 326 -15.28 -17.26 -1.56
C TYR A 326 -14.51 -17.67 -0.31
N GLY A 327 -13.20 -17.86 -0.40
CA GLY A 327 -12.36 -18.19 0.76
C GLY A 327 -11.03 -18.84 0.43
N ASN A 328 -10.45 -19.51 1.44
CA ASN A 328 -9.10 -20.10 1.35
C ASN A 328 -9.10 -21.45 0.61
N ILE A 329 -8.36 -21.50 -0.50
CA ILE A 329 -8.26 -22.67 -1.37
C ILE A 329 -6.79 -23.00 -1.60
N GLY A 330 -6.40 -24.27 -1.48
CA GLY A 330 -5.03 -24.68 -1.72
C GLY A 330 -4.57 -25.86 -0.85
N SER A 331 -3.27 -25.92 -0.59
CA SER A 331 -2.61 -26.91 0.26
C SER A 331 -2.41 -26.40 1.69
N GLN A 332 -1.76 -27.20 2.55
CA GLN A 332 -1.42 -26.78 3.92
C GLN A 332 -0.38 -25.65 3.95
N GLU A 333 0.50 -25.58 2.94
CA GLU A 333 1.63 -24.65 2.89
C GLU A 333 1.38 -23.47 1.92
N ARG A 334 0.32 -23.55 1.10
CA ARG A 334 -0.02 -22.51 0.12
C ARG A 334 -1.52 -22.39 -0.03
N LEU A 335 -2.07 -21.29 0.47
CA LEU A 335 -3.48 -20.91 0.33
C LEU A 335 -3.58 -19.72 -0.64
N ASP A 336 -4.60 -19.77 -1.49
CA ASP A 336 -5.06 -18.67 -2.33
C ASP A 336 -6.45 -18.27 -1.82
N PHE A 337 -6.60 -17.00 -1.42
CA PHE A 337 -7.89 -16.47 -0.98
C PHE A 337 -8.63 -15.95 -2.21
N THR A 338 -9.55 -16.75 -2.73
CA THR A 338 -10.13 -16.47 -4.05
C THR A 338 -11.57 -16.99 -4.16
N VAL A 339 -12.19 -16.75 -5.32
CA VAL A 339 -13.50 -17.30 -5.67
C VAL A 339 -13.33 -18.53 -6.55
N ILE A 340 -14.14 -19.56 -6.30
CA ILE A 340 -14.32 -20.70 -7.21
C ILE A 340 -15.78 -20.98 -7.45
N GLY A 341 -16.08 -21.52 -8.62
CA GLY A 341 -17.42 -21.97 -8.96
C GLY A 341 -17.67 -21.92 -10.46
N PRO A 342 -18.82 -22.45 -10.91
CA PRO A 342 -19.22 -22.37 -12.31
C PRO A 342 -19.23 -20.93 -12.85
N ALA A 343 -19.69 -19.96 -12.05
CA ALA A 343 -19.77 -18.55 -12.44
C ALA A 343 -18.40 -17.92 -12.78
N VAL A 344 -17.32 -18.34 -12.10
CA VAL A 344 -15.94 -17.90 -12.39
C VAL A 344 -15.46 -18.39 -13.76
N ASN A 345 -15.80 -19.64 -14.09
CA ASN A 345 -15.49 -20.18 -15.41
C ASN A 345 -16.32 -19.50 -16.51
N GLU A 346 -17.54 -19.11 -16.19
CA GLU A 346 -18.46 -18.45 -17.11
C GLU A 346 -17.99 -17.05 -17.47
N VAL A 347 -17.67 -16.21 -16.48
CA VAL A 347 -17.16 -14.86 -16.72
C VAL A 347 -15.86 -14.86 -17.55
N SER A 348 -14.94 -15.79 -17.27
CA SER A 348 -13.68 -15.92 -18.02
C SER A 348 -13.91 -16.31 -19.49
N ARG A 349 -14.90 -17.17 -19.75
CA ARG A 349 -15.29 -17.55 -21.12
C ARG A 349 -15.99 -16.42 -21.85
N ILE A 350 -16.84 -15.67 -21.16
CA ILE A 350 -17.49 -14.47 -21.70
C ILE A 350 -16.41 -13.46 -22.11
N ALA A 351 -15.45 -13.15 -21.24
CA ALA A 351 -14.33 -12.27 -21.57
C ALA A 351 -13.50 -12.78 -22.76
N SER A 352 -13.25 -14.09 -22.83
CA SER A 352 -12.53 -14.71 -23.97
C SER A 352 -13.30 -14.59 -25.29
N LEU A 353 -14.64 -14.59 -25.26
CA LEU A 353 -15.46 -14.45 -26.45
C LEU A 353 -15.41 -13.05 -27.04
N CYS A 354 -15.13 -12.01 -26.24
CA CYS A 354 -15.03 -10.62 -26.70
C CYS A 354 -14.19 -10.50 -27.99
N ARG A 355 -13.06 -11.22 -28.04
CA ARG A 355 -12.16 -11.29 -29.21
C ARG A 355 -12.80 -11.90 -30.47
N SER A 356 -13.72 -12.85 -30.32
CA SER A 356 -14.32 -13.57 -31.44
C SER A 356 -15.54 -12.85 -32.03
N VAL A 357 -16.13 -11.93 -31.26
CA VAL A 357 -17.36 -11.21 -31.65
C VAL A 357 -17.12 -9.70 -31.85
N ASP A 358 -15.87 -9.25 -31.77
CA ASP A 358 -15.44 -7.85 -31.96
C ASP A 358 -16.16 -6.83 -31.07
N PHE A 359 -16.41 -7.21 -29.80
CA PHE A 359 -16.95 -6.34 -28.76
C PHE A 359 -15.97 -6.25 -27.59
N ASN A 360 -15.83 -5.07 -26.99
CA ASN A 360 -14.95 -4.85 -25.85
C ASN A 360 -15.55 -5.31 -24.51
N VAL A 361 -16.88 -5.38 -24.42
CA VAL A 361 -17.60 -5.78 -23.21
C VAL A 361 -18.66 -6.78 -23.58
N LEU A 362 -18.70 -7.90 -22.85
CA LEU A 362 -19.78 -8.86 -22.92
C LEU A 362 -20.38 -9.10 -21.55
N ILE A 363 -21.70 -9.11 -21.51
CA ILE A 363 -22.52 -9.21 -20.31
C ILE A 363 -23.42 -10.44 -20.44
N SER A 364 -23.41 -11.31 -19.42
CA SER A 364 -24.29 -12.49 -19.38
C SER A 364 -25.77 -12.10 -19.25
N SER A 365 -26.66 -12.99 -19.70
CA SER A 365 -28.11 -12.83 -19.51
C SER A 365 -28.55 -12.65 -18.05
N ASP A 366 -27.95 -13.39 -17.11
CA ASP A 366 -28.26 -13.27 -15.68
C ASP A 366 -27.88 -11.89 -15.11
N PHE A 367 -26.77 -11.33 -15.59
CA PHE A 367 -26.33 -9.99 -15.20
C PHE A 367 -27.28 -8.92 -15.75
N ALA A 368 -27.62 -9.00 -17.04
CA ALA A 368 -28.56 -8.09 -17.68
C ALA A 368 -29.96 -8.15 -17.01
N ALA A 369 -30.38 -9.32 -16.55
CA ALA A 369 -31.64 -9.50 -15.82
C ALA A 369 -31.62 -8.92 -14.39
N SER A 370 -30.43 -8.71 -13.81
CA SER A 370 -30.25 -8.25 -12.43
C SER A 370 -30.13 -6.73 -12.29
N ILE A 371 -29.78 -6.01 -13.36
CA ILE A 371 -29.71 -4.54 -13.36
C ILE A 371 -31.09 -3.88 -13.55
N PRO A 372 -31.25 -2.61 -13.10
CA PRO A 372 -32.44 -1.81 -13.34
C PRO A 372 -32.83 -1.72 -14.82
N GLU A 373 -34.12 -1.47 -15.09
CA GLU A 373 -34.66 -1.41 -16.46
C GLU A 373 -34.01 -0.29 -17.30
N GLU A 374 -33.69 0.85 -16.68
CA GLU A 374 -33.02 1.98 -17.33
C GLU A 374 -31.63 1.58 -17.85
N ASP A 375 -30.82 0.94 -17.01
CA ASP A 375 -29.49 0.44 -17.40
C ASP A 375 -29.60 -0.68 -18.44
N ARG A 376 -30.61 -1.55 -18.31
CA ARG A 376 -30.87 -2.64 -19.26
C ARG A 376 -31.25 -2.13 -20.65
N ALA A 377 -31.97 -1.01 -20.73
CA ALA A 377 -32.35 -0.39 -21.99
C ALA A 377 -31.14 0.13 -22.79
N ALA A 378 -30.02 0.40 -22.11
CA ALA A 378 -28.75 0.78 -22.74
C ALA A 378 -27.90 -0.44 -23.20
N LEU A 379 -28.38 -1.67 -22.96
CA LEU A 379 -27.70 -2.89 -23.41
C LEU A 379 -28.25 -3.40 -24.74
N ALA A 380 -27.36 -3.74 -25.67
CA ALA A 380 -27.70 -4.39 -26.92
C ALA A 380 -27.45 -5.91 -26.84
N CYS A 381 -28.47 -6.72 -27.15
CA CYS A 381 -28.29 -8.17 -27.29
C CYS A 381 -27.53 -8.48 -28.59
N ILE A 382 -26.41 -9.19 -28.49
CA ILE A 382 -25.54 -9.55 -29.62
C ILE A 382 -25.76 -10.98 -30.12
N GLY A 383 -26.75 -11.68 -29.56
CA GLY A 383 -27.16 -13.02 -29.95
C GLY A 383 -26.86 -14.10 -28.91
N ARG A 384 -27.15 -15.34 -29.29
CA ARG A 384 -27.12 -16.51 -28.42
C ARG A 384 -25.89 -17.37 -28.67
N TYR A 385 -25.10 -17.60 -27.62
CA TYR A 385 -23.81 -18.29 -27.70
C TYR A 385 -23.77 -19.53 -26.79
N ALA A 386 -23.18 -20.61 -27.31
CA ALA A 386 -22.87 -21.81 -26.54
C ALA A 386 -21.45 -21.71 -25.96
N LEU A 387 -21.32 -21.40 -24.68
CA LEU A 387 -20.03 -21.38 -24.00
C LEU A 387 -19.56 -22.82 -23.75
N ARG A 388 -18.33 -23.14 -24.16
CA ARG A 388 -17.74 -24.48 -23.97
C ARG A 388 -17.83 -24.89 -22.51
N GLY A 389 -18.57 -25.94 -22.17
CA GLY A 389 -18.70 -26.44 -20.79
C GLY A 389 -19.73 -25.69 -19.93
N VAL A 390 -20.59 -24.86 -20.53
CA VAL A 390 -21.84 -24.39 -19.94
C VAL A 390 -22.98 -25.20 -20.56
N GLN A 391 -23.93 -25.67 -19.75
CA GLN A 391 -24.94 -26.63 -20.19
C GLN A 391 -25.96 -26.05 -21.19
N ARG A 392 -26.12 -24.72 -21.23
CA ARG A 392 -27.13 -24.05 -22.06
C ARG A 392 -26.52 -22.86 -22.79
N ALA A 393 -26.92 -22.69 -24.05
CA ALA A 393 -26.62 -21.47 -24.79
C ALA A 393 -27.41 -20.30 -24.19
N GLN A 394 -26.74 -19.17 -24.00
CA GLN A 394 -27.30 -17.97 -23.38
C GLN A 394 -27.19 -16.77 -24.31
N ASP A 395 -28.05 -15.78 -24.09
CA ASP A 395 -27.93 -14.49 -24.75
C ASP A 395 -26.81 -13.68 -24.09
N LEU A 396 -25.98 -13.05 -24.92
CA LEU A 396 -24.96 -12.11 -24.48
C LEU A 396 -25.33 -10.70 -24.91
N TYR A 397 -24.95 -9.75 -24.06
CA TYR A 397 -25.24 -8.33 -24.24
C TYR A 397 -23.94 -7.54 -24.29
N THR A 398 -23.96 -6.38 -24.94
CA THR A 398 -22.91 -5.36 -24.91
C THR A 398 -23.52 -4.02 -24.51
N ILE A 399 -22.67 -3.09 -24.09
CA ILE A 399 -23.04 -1.67 -23.96
C ILE A 399 -23.05 -1.06 -25.37
N ASP A 400 -23.99 -0.16 -25.68
CA ASP A 400 -24.25 0.39 -27.04
C ASP A 400 -23.01 1.10 -27.68
N SER A 401 -22.06 1.55 -26.87
CA SER A 401 -20.75 2.10 -27.28
C SER A 401 -19.64 1.05 -27.49
N GLY A 402 -19.92 -0.24 -27.26
CA GLY A 402 -18.91 -1.31 -27.18
C GLY A 402 -18.45 -1.92 -28.51
N ARG A 403 -18.96 -1.43 -29.65
CA ARG A 403 -18.58 -1.93 -30.98
C ARG A 403 -17.26 -1.32 -31.43
N MET A 404 -16.29 -2.15 -31.81
CA MET A 404 -15.02 -1.67 -32.37
C MET A 404 -15.27 -0.87 -33.67
N LEU A 405 -14.84 0.39 -33.70
CA LEU A 405 -14.63 1.11 -34.95
C LEU A 405 -13.31 0.61 -35.54
N GLY A 406 -13.41 -0.09 -36.67
CA GLY A 406 -12.28 -0.77 -37.33
C GLY A 406 -11.26 0.16 -37.98
#